data_AF-A0A4R2TN68-F1
#
_entry.id   AF-A0A4R2TN68-F1
#
_cell.length_a   1.000
_cell.length_b   1.000
_cell.length_c   1.000
_cell.angle_alpha   90.00
_cell.angle_beta   90.00
_cell.angle_gamma   90.00
#
_symmetry.space_group_name_H-M   'P 1'
#
loop_
_entity.id
_entity.type
_entity.pdbx_description
1 polymer ?
#
loop_
_entity_poly.entity_id
_entity_poly.type
_entity_poly.pdbx_seq_one_letter_code
_entity_poly.pdbx_strand_id
1 'polypeptide(L)' 'MADNADLANEFVDAHLARSIIAATSAPFDPGVEGECDNCLTDSKRIVNGLCARCREPKKGYARG' A
#
# COMPACT_ATOMS: atom_id res chain seq x y z
N MET A 1 5.95 -21.62 -32.06
CA MET A 1 6.28 -20.32 -32.68
C MET A 1 5.67 -19.31 -31.77
N ALA A 2 6.48 -18.45 -31.13
CA ALA A 2 5.95 -17.39 -30.28
C ALA A 2 5.43 -16.28 -31.19
N ASP A 3 4.16 -15.90 -31.05
CA ASP A 3 3.61 -14.74 -31.72
C ASP A 3 3.77 -13.46 -30.87
N ASN A 4 3.26 -12.35 -31.36
CA ASN A 4 3.33 -11.08 -30.62
C ASN A 4 2.51 -11.11 -29.33
N ALA A 5 1.48 -11.97 -29.23
CA ALA A 5 0.70 -12.12 -28.02
C ALA A 5 1.49 -12.90 -26.96
N ASP A 6 2.22 -13.93 -27.36
CA ASP A 6 3.13 -14.67 -26.47
C ASP A 6 4.19 -13.74 -25.87
N LEU A 7 4.86 -12.93 -26.72
CA LEU A 7 5.85 -11.96 -26.26
C LEU A 7 5.25 -10.90 -25.33
N ALA A 8 4.04 -10.41 -25.63
CA ALA A 8 3.36 -9.43 -24.79
C ALA A 8 3.03 -9.99 -23.39
N ASN A 9 2.59 -11.25 -23.32
CA ASN A 9 2.32 -11.91 -22.04
C ASN A 9 3.59 -12.06 -21.19
N GLU A 10 4.72 -12.47 -21.80
CA GLU A 10 6.00 -12.57 -21.09
C GLU A 10 6.43 -11.23 -20.47
N PHE A 11 6.21 -10.11 -21.18
CA PHE A 11 6.49 -8.78 -20.64
C PHE A 11 5.59 -8.40 -19.48
N VAL A 12 4.29 -8.71 -19.57
CA VAL A 12 3.32 -8.45 -18.49
C VAL A 12 3.68 -9.26 -17.25
N ASP A 13 4.00 -10.54 -17.41
CA ASP A 13 4.38 -11.44 -16.30
C ASP A 13 5.67 -10.96 -15.63
N ALA A 14 6.68 -10.58 -16.42
CA ALA A 14 7.91 -10.02 -15.89
C ALA A 14 7.67 -8.70 -15.12
N HIS A 15 6.77 -7.85 -15.59
CA HIS A 15 6.41 -6.61 -14.91
C HIS A 15 5.63 -6.88 -13.60
N LEU A 16 4.68 -7.80 -13.64
CA LEU A 16 3.90 -8.22 -12.48
C LEU A 16 4.81 -8.80 -11.39
N ALA A 17 5.71 -9.73 -11.74
CA ALA A 17 6.64 -10.31 -10.79
C ALA A 17 7.51 -9.23 -10.10
N ARG A 18 8.05 -8.28 -10.87
CA ARG A 18 8.85 -7.17 -10.33
C ARG A 18 8.05 -6.29 -9.38
N SER A 19 6.82 -5.94 -9.74
CA SER A 19 5.96 -5.08 -8.91
C SER A 19 5.57 -5.76 -7.59
N ILE A 20 5.27 -7.06 -7.58
CA ILE A 20 4.98 -7.82 -6.36
C ILE A 20 6.19 -7.85 -5.42
N ILE A 21 7.38 -8.10 -5.96
CA ILE A 21 8.62 -8.12 -5.17
C ILE A 21 8.86 -6.74 -4.56
N ALA A 22 8.71 -5.67 -5.34
CA ALA A 22 8.89 -4.30 -4.85
C ALA A 22 7.88 -3.95 -3.74
N ALA A 23 6.61 -4.31 -3.91
CA ALA A 23 5.56 -4.03 -2.93
C ALA A 23 5.74 -4.80 -1.62
N THR A 24 6.18 -6.06 -1.69
CA THR A 24 6.37 -6.92 -0.51
C THR A 24 7.66 -6.63 0.25
N SER A 25 8.71 -6.16 -0.45
CA SER A 25 10.00 -5.80 0.16
C SER A 25 10.08 -4.33 0.62
N ALA A 26 9.10 -3.50 0.28
CA ALA A 26 9.08 -2.10 0.69
C ALA A 26 9.05 -2.01 2.24
N PRO A 27 10.01 -1.31 2.86
CA PRO A 27 9.99 -1.10 4.30
C PRO A 27 8.76 -0.29 4.66
N PHE A 28 7.93 -0.81 5.56
CA PHE A 28 6.80 -0.09 6.12
C PHE A 28 6.84 -0.18 7.64
N ASP A 29 6.34 0.86 8.30
CA ASP A 29 6.20 0.86 9.76
C ASP A 29 4.99 -0.01 10.14
N PRO A 30 5.19 -1.17 10.81
CA PRO A 30 4.10 -2.02 11.25
C PRO A 30 3.22 -1.31 12.30
N GLY A 31 3.74 -0.30 12.99
CA GLY A 31 3.09 0.37 14.11
C GLY A 31 2.94 -0.54 15.33
N VAL A 32 2.18 -0.05 16.30
CA VAL A 32 1.80 -0.79 17.52
C VAL A 32 0.29 -0.86 17.65
N GLU A 33 -0.23 -1.83 18.39
CA GLU A 33 -1.63 -1.83 18.78
C GLU A 33 -1.88 -0.89 19.96
N GLY A 34 -3.01 -0.19 19.94
CA GLY A 34 -3.41 0.71 21.03
C GLY A 34 -4.36 1.81 20.58
N GLU A 35 -4.49 2.82 21.43
CA GLU A 35 -5.40 3.94 21.23
C GLU A 35 -4.75 5.09 20.44
N CYS A 36 -5.55 5.74 19.59
CA CYS A 36 -5.13 6.91 18.81
C CYS A 36 -5.19 8.20 19.63
N ASP A 37 -4.12 9.00 19.62
CA ASP A 37 -4.01 10.26 20.37
C ASP A 37 -4.98 11.36 19.88
N ASN A 38 -5.48 11.26 18.65
CA ASN A 38 -6.35 12.27 18.06
C ASN A 38 -7.84 11.93 18.20
N CYS A 39 -8.24 10.73 17.78
CA CYS A 39 -9.65 10.32 17.76
C CYS A 39 -10.03 9.35 18.88
N LEU A 40 -9.09 9.00 19.77
CA LEU A 40 -9.30 8.14 20.94
C LEU A 40 -9.95 6.79 20.58
N THR A 41 -9.61 6.27 19.40
CA THR A 41 -10.12 4.99 18.91
C THR A 41 -9.01 3.95 18.96
N ASP A 42 -9.33 2.76 19.46
CA ASP A 42 -8.41 1.62 19.41
C ASP A 42 -8.15 1.17 17.97
N SER A 43 -6.89 0.89 17.68
CA SER A 43 -6.46 0.41 16.37
C SER A 43 -5.33 -0.59 16.50
N LYS A 44 -5.33 -1.60 15.62
CA LYS A 44 -4.24 -2.57 15.52
C LYS A 44 -2.95 -2.01 14.95
N ARG A 45 -2.99 -0.81 14.36
CA ARG A 45 -1.84 -0.16 13.73
C ARG A 45 -1.84 1.35 13.98
N ILE A 46 -1.23 1.73 15.10
CA ILE A 46 -0.88 3.09 15.48
C ILE A 46 0.56 3.37 15.05
N VAL A 47 0.75 4.44 14.29
CA VAL A 47 2.06 4.92 13.84
C VAL A 47 2.16 6.39 14.25
N ASN A 48 3.20 6.76 14.98
CA ASN A 48 3.38 8.11 15.54
C ASN A 48 2.14 8.61 16.33
N GLY A 49 1.53 7.74 17.15
CA GLY A 49 0.36 8.08 17.96
C GLY A 49 -0.96 8.19 17.19
N LEU A 50 -0.96 7.98 15.87
CA LEU A 50 -2.12 8.19 15.00
C LEU A 50 -2.60 6.90 14.32
N CYS A 51 -3.92 6.71 14.31
CA CYS A 51 -4.56 5.67 13.51
C CYS A 51 -4.55 6.01 12.01
N ALA A 52 -4.82 5.01 11.16
CA ALA A 52 -4.77 5.14 9.70
C ALA A 52 -5.59 6.31 9.15
N ARG A 53 -6.81 6.50 9.67
CA ARG A 53 -7.70 7.57 9.19
C ARG A 53 -7.22 8.96 9.59
N CYS A 54 -6.58 9.09 10.75
CA CYS A 54 -6.07 10.36 11.25
C CYS A 54 -4.75 10.76 10.58
N ARG A 55 -3.84 9.80 10.35
CA ARG A 55 -2.54 10.06 9.71
C ARG A 55 -2.64 10.22 8.18
N GLU A 56 -3.55 9.47 7.55
CA GLU A 56 -3.81 9.50 6.11
C GLU A 56 -5.27 9.93 5.89
N PRO A 57 -5.63 11.20 6.20
CA PRO A 57 -6.97 11.68 5.93
C PRO A 57 -7.23 11.49 4.44
N LYS A 58 -8.37 10.89 4.09
CA LYS A 58 -8.76 10.77 2.69
C LYS A 58 -8.66 12.16 2.09
N LYS A 59 -7.68 12.36 1.20
CA LYS A 59 -7.78 13.42 0.21
C LYS A 59 -9.07 13.04 -0.51
N GLY A 60 -10.16 13.75 -0.24
CA GLY A 60 -11.37 13.61 -1.03
C GLY A 60 -10.98 13.69 -2.50
N TYR A 61 -11.82 13.18 -3.40
CA TYR A 61 -11.64 13.41 -4.84
C TYR A 61 -11.63 14.93 -5.08
N ALA A 62 -10.46 15.54 -4.94
CA ALA A 62 -10.23 16.93 -5.23
C ALA A 62 -10.25 16.99 -6.75
N ARG A 63 -11.44 17.27 -7.28
CA ARG A 63 -11.58 17.97 -8.55
C ARG A 63 -10.92 19.33 -8.33
N GLY A 64 -9.62 19.41 -8.62
CA GLY A 64 -8.87 20.65 -8.75
C GLY A 64 -8.55 20.86 -10.21
#